data_AF-A0A6A6H7L9-F1
#
_entry.id   AF-A0A6A6H7L9-F1
#
_cell.length_a   1.000
_cell.length_b   1.000
_cell.length_c   1.000
_cell.angle_alpha   90.00
_cell.angle_beta   90.00
_cell.angle_gamma   90.00
#
_symmetry.space_group_name_H-M   'P 1'
#
loop_
_entity.id
_entity.type
_entity.pdbx_description
1 polymer ?
#
loop_
_entity_poly.entity_id
_entity_poly.type
_entity_poly.pdbx_seq_one_letter_code
_entity_poly.pdbx_strand_id
1 'polypeptide(L)'
;MARSTNTACWQPMKWPDRVSVYHKLRELPSESTDSFILDVIILSELHRRVAARCTEDIVVYDYRNAKKVPLRPFMVESFQDTFRLQEQAKHEYSAAMARLMDQVRELEKDSWDRADAKEDFGSSGQAA
;
A
#
# COMPACT_ATOMS: atom_id res chain seq x y z
N MET A 1 11.26 10.63 -16.36
CA MET A 1 12.47 10.28 -15.58
C MET A 1 12.16 10.53 -14.12
N ALA A 2 12.53 9.63 -13.20
CA ALA A 2 12.36 9.89 -11.77
C ALA A 2 13.30 11.03 -11.36
N ARG A 3 12.73 12.11 -10.83
CA ARG A 3 13.48 13.24 -10.25
C ARG A 3 14.10 12.84 -8.92
N SER A 4 13.35 12.08 -8.12
CA SER A 4 13.79 11.57 -6.83
C SER A 4 13.10 10.25 -6.53
N THR A 5 13.85 9.32 -5.95
CA THR A 5 13.33 8.04 -5.45
C THR A 5 13.81 7.86 -4.02
N ASN A 6 12.87 7.92 -3.07
CA ASN A 6 13.14 7.63 -1.67
C ASN A 6 12.68 6.22 -1.37
N THR A 7 13.57 5.39 -0.84
CA THR A 7 13.27 3.99 -0.50
C THR A 7 13.61 3.72 0.96
N ALA A 8 12.63 3.23 1.71
CA ALA A 8 12.81 2.72 3.05
C ALA A 8 12.67 1.20 3.04
N CYS A 9 13.79 0.50 3.26
CA CYS A 9 13.83 -0.95 3.40
C CYS A 9 13.78 -1.32 4.89
N TRP A 10 12.81 -2.14 5.27
CA TRP A 10 12.66 -2.58 6.66
C TRP A 10 13.36 -3.91 6.89
N GLN A 11 13.28 -4.83 5.91
CA GLN A 11 13.83 -6.16 6.06
C GLN A 11 14.48 -6.66 4.76
N PRO A 12 15.65 -7.33 4.86
CA PRO A 12 16.34 -7.84 3.69
C PRO A 12 15.54 -8.99 3.07
N MET A 13 15.33 -8.92 1.76
CA MET A 13 14.76 -10.01 0.96
C MET A 13 15.88 -10.95 0.53
N LYS A 14 15.68 -12.26 0.69
CA LYS A 14 16.65 -13.29 0.30
C LYS A 14 16.05 -14.16 -0.79
N TRP A 15 16.89 -14.55 -1.75
CA TRP A 15 16.49 -15.50 -2.78
C TRP A 15 16.29 -16.91 -2.18
N PRO A 16 15.33 -17.71 -2.67
CA PRO A 16 14.27 -17.35 -3.62
C PRO A 16 13.07 -16.74 -2.89
N ASP A 17 12.70 -15.50 -3.25
CA ASP A 17 11.47 -14.85 -2.81
C ASP A 17 10.79 -14.23 -4.04
N ARG A 18 9.46 -14.25 -4.05
CA ARG A 18 8.65 -13.61 -5.07
C ARG A 18 8.08 -12.33 -4.47
N VAL A 19 8.24 -11.23 -5.20
CA VAL A 19 7.80 -9.92 -4.74
C VAL A 19 6.69 -9.39 -5.63
N SER A 20 5.69 -8.79 -4.99
CA SER A 20 4.62 -8.05 -5.65
C SER A 20 4.80 -6.57 -5.36
N VAL A 21 4.81 -5.74 -6.41
CA VAL A 21 5.03 -4.30 -6.31
C VAL A 21 3.75 -3.56 -6.69
N TYR A 22 3.22 -2.78 -5.76
CA TYR A 22 1.99 -2.03 -5.93
C TYR A 22 2.30 -0.54 -6.01
N HIS A 23 1.68 0.12 -6.98
CA HIS A 23 1.84 1.55 -7.21
C HIS A 23 0.49 2.24 -7.03
N LYS A 24 0.52 3.40 -6.39
CA LYS A 24 -0.63 4.28 -6.21
C LYS A 24 -0.27 5.70 -6.62
N LEU A 25 -1.21 6.42 -7.24
CA LEU A 25 -1.10 7.86 -7.41
C LEU A 25 -1.37 8.52 -6.07
N ARG A 26 -0.42 9.32 -5.58
CA ARG A 26 -0.58 10.02 -4.29
C ARG A 26 -1.69 11.06 -4.37
N GLU A 27 -1.73 11.81 -5.46
CA GLU A 27 -2.65 12.90 -5.71
C GLU A 27 -3.03 12.94 -7.20
N LEU A 28 -4.15 13.59 -7.51
CA LEU A 28 -4.59 13.77 -8.88
C LEU A 28 -3.72 14.86 -9.54
N PRO A 29 -2.98 14.55 -10.61
CA PRO A 29 -2.20 15.57 -11.31
C PRO A 29 -3.13 16.54 -12.05
N SER A 30 -2.84 17.84 -11.96
CA SER A 30 -3.53 18.86 -12.77
C SER A 30 -2.87 19.01 -14.14
N GLU A 31 -3.59 19.57 -15.13
CA GLU A 31 -3.09 19.77 -16.50
C GLU A 31 -1.82 20.63 -16.57
N SER A 32 -1.60 21.50 -15.58
CA SER A 32 -0.40 22.34 -15.49
C SER A 32 0.79 21.64 -14.83
N THR A 33 0.62 20.42 -14.32
CA THR A 33 1.67 19.75 -13.53
C THR A 33 2.69 19.09 -14.46
N ASP A 34 3.98 19.30 -14.17
CA ASP A 34 5.12 18.71 -14.88
C ASP A 34 5.71 17.47 -14.16
N SER A 35 5.23 17.19 -12.95
CA SER A 35 5.58 16.03 -12.14
C SER A 35 4.36 15.36 -11.49
N PHE A 36 4.50 14.10 -11.12
CA PHE A 36 3.53 13.38 -10.30
C PHE A 36 4.25 12.43 -9.35
N ILE A 37 3.61 12.12 -8.23
CA ILE A 37 4.18 11.29 -7.17
C ILE A 37 3.48 9.93 -7.14
N LEU A 38 4.28 8.87 -7.16
CA LEU A 38 3.81 7.50 -6.93
C LEU A 38 4.24 7.01 -5.55
N ASP A 39 3.27 6.49 -4.81
CA ASP A 39 3.50 5.72 -3.60
C ASP A 39 3.61 4.24 -3.96
N VAL A 40 4.70 3.60 -3.52
CA VAL A 40 5.03 2.23 -3.87
C VAL A 40 5.14 1.37 -2.63
N ILE A 41 4.50 0.21 -2.65
CA ILE A 41 4.63 -0.82 -1.62
C ILE A 41 5.18 -2.08 -2.28
N ILE A 42 6.26 -2.61 -1.71
CA ILE A 42 6.87 -3.87 -2.12
C ILE A 42 6.51 -4.92 -1.06
N LEU A 43 5.76 -5.94 -1.48
CA LEU A 43 5.32 -7.06 -0.64
C LEU A 43 6.15 -8.30 -0.98
N SER A 44 6.70 -8.93 0.06
CA SER A 44 7.28 -10.29 -0.03
C SER A 44 6.14 -11.30 0.08
N GLU A 45 5.99 -12.15 -0.94
CA GLU A 45 4.97 -13.20 -0.95
C GLU A 45 5.34 -14.33 -0.01
N LEU A 46 6.63 -14.71 0.07
CA LEU A 46 7.09 -15.76 0.97
C LEU A 46 6.79 -15.42 2.44
N HIS A 47 7.03 -14.17 2.83
CA HIS A 47 6.85 -13.71 4.20
C HIS A 47 5.50 -13.02 4.46
N ARG A 48 4.67 -12.84 3.42
CA ARG A 48 3.36 -12.16 3.48
C ARG A 48 3.40 -10.83 4.22
N ARG A 49 4.44 -10.02 3.97
CA ARG A 49 4.67 -8.74 4.66
C ARG A 49 5.28 -7.70 3.74
N VAL A 50 5.18 -6.44 4.15
CA VAL A 50 5.83 -5.32 3.47
C VAL A 50 7.34 -5.41 3.69
N ALA A 51 8.09 -5.52 2.59
CA ALA A 51 9.55 -5.56 2.61
C ALA A 51 10.14 -4.14 2.52
N ALA A 52 9.55 -3.30 1.68
CA ALA A 52 9.99 -1.93 1.47
C ALA A 52 8.83 -1.00 1.06
N ARG A 53 9.03 0.28 1.29
CA ARG A 53 8.16 1.36 0.80
C ARG A 53 9.01 2.35 0.03
N CYS A 54 8.51 2.78 -1.12
CA CYS A 54 9.16 3.80 -1.94
C CYS A 54 8.21 4.95 -2.23
N THR A 55 8.78 6.13 -2.43
CA THR A 55 8.10 7.29 -2.99
C THR A 55 8.91 7.78 -4.18
N GLU A 56 8.25 7.88 -5.33
CA GLU A 56 8.85 8.28 -6.59
C GLU A 56 8.25 9.60 -7.05
N ASP A 57 9.07 10.64 -7.18
CA ASP A 57 8.72 11.89 -7.87
C ASP A 57 9.15 11.77 -9.33
N ILE A 58 8.19 11.74 -10.25
CA ILE A 58 8.42 11.51 -11.67
C ILE A 58 8.14 12.78 -12.46
N VAL A 59 9.09 13.21 -13.29
CA VAL A 59 8.93 14.33 -14.23
C VAL A 59 8.80 13.87 -15.67
N VAL A 60 8.02 14.62 -16.44
CA VAL A 60 8.02 14.54 -17.90
C VAL A 60 9.07 15.52 -18.45
N TYR A 61 9.95 15.01 -19.30
CA TYR A 61 11.07 15.77 -19.85
C TYR A 61 11.12 15.61 -21.36
N ASP A 62 11.19 16.73 -22.07
CA ASP A 62 11.45 16.79 -23.50
C ASP A 62 12.95 16.83 -23.73
N TYR A 63 13.51 15.69 -24.13
CA TYR A 63 14.93 15.52 -24.39
C TYR A 63 15.43 16.30 -25.61
N ARG A 64 14.55 16.65 -26.57
CA ARG A 64 14.97 17.40 -27.76
C ARG A 64 15.21 18.87 -27.41
N ASN A 65 14.35 19.43 -26.57
CA ASN A 65 14.42 20.82 -26.14
C ASN A 65 15.07 20.99 -24.76
N ALA A 66 15.60 19.91 -24.17
CA ALA A 66 16.22 19.87 -22.86
C ALA A 66 15.42 20.61 -21.76
N LYS A 67 14.10 20.40 -21.72
CA LYS A 67 13.20 21.08 -20.78
C LYS A 67 12.16 20.15 -20.16
N LYS A 68 11.75 20.47 -18.93
CA LYS A 68 10.54 19.87 -18.35
C LYS A 68 9.32 20.33 -19.14
N VAL A 69 8.37 19.44 -19.33
CA VAL A 69 7.12 19.73 -20.05
C VAL A 69 5.94 19.26 -19.20
N PRO A 70 4.79 19.94 -19.32
CA PRO A 70 3.58 19.49 -18.64
C PRO A 70 3.15 18.11 -19.14
N LEU A 71 2.32 17.44 -18.34
CA LEU A 71 1.69 16.20 -18.74
C LEU A 71 0.88 16.39 -20.04
N ARG A 72 1.00 15.42 -20.95
CA ARG A 72 0.20 15.40 -22.19
C ARG A 72 -1.25 15.06 -21.86
N PRO A 73 -2.23 15.55 -22.63
CA PRO A 73 -3.66 15.34 -22.33
C PRO A 73 -4.04 13.88 -22.07
N PHE A 74 -3.58 12.94 -22.91
CA PHE A 74 -3.87 11.52 -22.73
C PHE A 74 -3.32 10.93 -21.41
N MET A 75 -2.21 11.47 -20.90
CA MET A 75 -1.62 11.03 -19.63
C MET A 75 -2.46 11.54 -18.46
N VAL A 76 -2.93 12.80 -18.54
CA VAL A 76 -3.82 13.39 -17.54
C VAL A 76 -5.13 12.61 -17.49
N GLU A 77 -5.75 12.33 -18.63
CA GLU A 77 -6.98 11.53 -18.73
C GLU A 77 -6.80 10.13 -18.11
N SER A 78 -5.72 9.43 -18.48
CA SER A 78 -5.42 8.11 -17.91
C SER A 78 -5.20 8.16 -16.39
N PHE A 79 -4.56 9.20 -15.88
CA PHE A 79 -4.35 9.38 -14.44
C PHE A 79 -5.64 9.76 -13.72
N GLN A 80 -6.53 10.55 -14.33
CA GLN A 80 -7.85 10.85 -13.78
C GLN A 80 -8.68 9.57 -13.62
N ASP A 81 -8.71 8.73 -14.65
CA ASP A 81 -9.41 7.45 -14.57
C ASP A 81 -8.78 6.51 -13.54
N THR A 82 -7.46 6.41 -13.51
CA THR A 82 -6.74 5.59 -12.53
C THR A 82 -7.02 6.06 -11.10
N PHE A 83 -6.98 7.37 -10.86
CA PHE A 83 -7.23 7.95 -9.53
C PHE A 83 -8.67 7.73 -9.10
N ARG A 84 -9.63 7.88 -10.02
CA ARG A 84 -11.05 7.55 -9.78
C ARG A 84 -11.23 6.10 -9.36
N LEU A 85 -10.60 5.15 -10.08
CA LEU A 85 -10.65 3.72 -9.75
C LEU A 85 -10.00 3.43 -8.39
N GLN A 86 -8.90 4.11 -8.05
CA GLN A 86 -8.23 3.99 -6.76
C GLN A 86 -9.13 4.43 -5.60
N GLU A 87 -9.83 5.56 -5.72
CA GLU A 87 -10.74 6.03 -4.67
C GLU A 87 -12.01 5.16 -4.57
N GLN A 88 -12.54 4.67 -5.69
CA GLN A 88 -13.64 3.69 -5.68
C GLN A 88 -13.24 2.40 -4.94
N ALA A 89 -12.11 1.80 -5.31
CA ALA A 89 -11.60 0.60 -4.65
C ALA A 89 -11.32 0.85 -3.17
N LYS A 90 -10.69 1.97 -2.82
CA LYS A 90 -10.44 2.35 -1.43
C LYS A 90 -11.74 2.41 -0.63
N HIS A 91 -12.80 3.00 -1.16
CA HIS A 91 -14.09 3.06 -0.48
C HIS A 91 -14.69 1.66 -0.29
N GLU A 92 -14.73 0.85 -1.35
CA GLU A 92 -15.25 -0.53 -1.33
C GLU A 92 -14.52 -1.40 -0.30
N TYR A 93 -13.18 -1.43 -0.37
CA TYR A 93 -12.38 -2.27 0.52
C TYR A 93 -12.34 -1.73 1.95
N SER A 94 -12.43 -0.41 2.16
CA SER A 94 -12.55 0.15 3.52
C SER A 94 -13.87 -0.28 4.17
N ALA A 95 -14.96 -0.27 3.41
CA ALA A 95 -16.26 -0.73 3.90
C ALA A 95 -16.26 -2.24 4.18
N ALA A 96 -15.65 -3.04 3.30
CA ALA A 96 -15.49 -4.48 3.51
C ALA A 96 -14.63 -4.78 4.76
N MET A 97 -13.53 -4.04 4.94
CA MET A 97 -12.65 -4.17 6.10
C MET A 97 -13.37 -3.81 7.40
N ALA A 98 -14.18 -2.74 7.42
CA ALA A 98 -14.96 -2.37 8.59
C ALA A 98 -15.92 -3.50 9.02
N ARG A 99 -16.64 -4.10 8.06
CA ARG A 99 -17.52 -5.25 8.34
C ARG A 99 -16.75 -6.45 8.90
N LEU A 100 -15.57 -6.75 8.35
CA LEU A 100 -14.72 -7.82 8.87
C LEU A 100 -14.25 -7.54 10.30
N MET A 101 -13.86 -6.29 10.60
CA MET A 101 -13.49 -5.89 11.96
C MET A 101 -14.67 -6.05 12.93
N ASP A 102 -15.88 -5.67 12.53
CA ASP A 102 -17.09 -5.85 13.37
C ASP A 102 -17.35 -7.33 13.66
N GLN A 103 -17.26 -8.19 12.65
CA GLN A 103 -17.42 -9.64 12.80
C GLN A 103 -16.35 -10.24 13.72
N VAL A 104 -15.08 -9.84 13.57
CA VAL A 104 -14.00 -10.26 14.47
C VAL A 104 -14.30 -9.81 15.90
N ARG A 105 -14.81 -8.60 16.10
CA ARG A 105 -15.15 -8.09 17.42
C ARG A 105 -16.30 -8.84 18.08
N GLU A 106 -17.30 -9.27 17.31
CA GLU A 106 -18.36 -10.16 17.81
C GLU A 106 -17.78 -11.50 18.28
N LEU A 107 -16.92 -12.12 17.47
CA LEU A 107 -16.27 -13.39 17.82
C LEU A 107 -15.36 -13.27 19.05
N GLU A 108 -14.61 -12.17 19.18
CA GLU A 108 -13.79 -11.89 20.37
C GLU A 108 -14.64 -11.79 21.64
N LYS A 109 -15.84 -11.19 21.56
CA LYS A 109 -16.76 -11.09 22.70
C LYS A 109 -17.31 -12.43 23.13
N ASP A 110 -17.67 -13.27 22.17
CA ASP A 110 -18.26 -14.59 22.44
C ASP A 110 -17.23 -15.61 22.96
N SER A 111 -15.95 -15.38 22.68
CA SER A 111 -14.85 -16.30 23.05
C SER A 111 -14.00 -15.80 24.22
N TRP A 112 -13.33 -14.65 24.08
CA TRP A 112 -12.28 -14.19 24.99
C TRP A 112 -12.78 -13.17 26.03
N ASP A 113 -13.69 -12.25 25.65
CA ASP A 113 -14.25 -11.27 26.60
C ASP A 113 -15.46 -11.81 27.40
N ARG A 114 -15.66 -13.14 27.43
CA ARG A 114 -16.76 -13.75 28.21
C ARG A 114 -16.45 -13.64 29.71
N ALA A 115 -17.44 -13.30 30.54
CA ALA A 115 -17.25 -13.06 31.98
C ALA A 115 -16.70 -14.29 32.76
N ASP A 116 -16.85 -15.49 32.21
CA ASP A 116 -16.36 -16.77 32.72
C ASP A 116 -15.26 -17.39 31.85
N ALA A 117 -14.67 -16.64 30.92
CA ALA A 117 -13.52 -17.07 30.15
C ALA A 117 -12.34 -17.33 31.11
N LYS A 118 -11.84 -18.57 31.13
CA LYS A 118 -10.60 -18.94 31.82
C LYS A 118 -9.51 -19.08 30.79
N GLU A 119 -8.45 -18.29 30.93
CA GLU A 119 -7.25 -18.44 30.12
C GLU A 119 -6.57 -19.79 30.45
N ASP A 120 -6.55 -20.70 29.48
CA ASP A 120 -5.78 -21.94 29.57
C ASP A 120 -4.32 -21.63 29.23
N PHE A 121 -3.55 -21.23 30.24
CA PHE A 121 -2.10 -21.20 30.17
C PHE A 121 -1.60 -22.65 30.21
N GLY A 122 -1.57 -23.30 29.04
CA GLY A 122 -1.15 -24.69 28.89
C GLY A 122 0.08 -25.03 29.74
N SER A 123 0.13 -26.28 30.21
CA SER A 123 0.95 -26.88 31.29
C SER A 123 2.46 -26.54 31.35
N SER A 124 2.80 -25.26 31.47
CA SER A 124 4.17 -24.74 31.60
C SER A 124 4.55 -24.47 33.05
N GLY A 125 3.67 -24.82 34.00
CA GLY A 125 3.84 -24.62 35.45
C GLY A 125 4.13 -25.90 36.25
N GLN A 126 4.33 -27.05 35.60
CA GLN A 126 4.75 -28.29 36.28
C GLN A 126 5.93 -28.92 35.54
N ALA A 127 7.12 -28.35 35.72
CA ALA A 127 8.37 -29.10 35.71
C ALA A 127 9.46 -28.30 36.44
N ALA A 128 10.07 -28.97 37.42
CA ALA A 128 11.13 -28.57 38.35
C ALA A 128 10.71 -27.74 39.57
#